data_AF-A0A8H6BZ41-F1
#
_entry.id   AF-A0A8H6BZ41-F1
#
_cell.length_a   1.000
_cell.length_b   1.000
_cell.length_c   1.000
_cell.angle_alpha   90.00
_cell.angle_beta   90.00
_cell.angle_gamma   90.00
#
_symmetry.space_group_name_H-M   'P 1'
#
loop_
_entity.id
_entity.type
_entity.pdbx_description
1 polymer ?
#
loop_
_entity_poly.entity_id
_entity_poly.type
_entity_poly.pdbx_seq_one_letter_code
_entity_poly.pdbx_strand_id
1 'polypeptide(L)'
;MNGIKPSNTNRNPYQGKLANLRSIRFYNLHLNVSDNVENNSNNAQTFTGPSEQQQLPSTRISNRRRSTINSIGVNPLQEIEDSISSQKLLQLNQSSLLTTFISIHSNIHNKLLYISEIIPNDMNPQFEINLPYVPPNIYKCVIKLWCQTNSDWKLLCLYKLNLRKMISVDNDLEILDLYKTNTLSLQLNDQWFTFQDMLNKSIVDKNPNVLPQPIQSYTFDSIRCLNNLSNSLQELAISKHNLMQQIKLYIGNYKTIRT
;
A
#
# COMPACT_ATOMS: atom_id res chain seq x y z
N MET A 1 -48.22 -25.29 6.55
CA MET A 1 -46.85 -25.81 6.77
C MET A 1 -45.89 -24.93 5.98
N ASN A 2 -45.30 -23.93 6.64
CA ASN A 2 -44.38 -23.00 5.97
C ASN A 2 -42.95 -23.43 6.29
N GLY A 3 -42.28 -23.99 5.28
CA GLY A 3 -40.88 -24.37 5.35
C GLY A 3 -40.00 -23.13 5.51
N ILE A 4 -39.31 -23.05 6.64
CA ILE A 4 -38.23 -22.09 6.86
C ILE A 4 -37.09 -22.51 5.93
N LYS A 5 -36.82 -21.70 4.91
CA LYS A 5 -35.62 -21.86 4.07
C LYS A 5 -34.38 -21.58 4.94
N PRO A 6 -33.38 -22.46 5.00
CA PRO A 6 -32.14 -22.15 5.70
C PRO A 6 -31.42 -21.02 4.95
N SER A 7 -31.16 -19.92 5.64
CA SER A 7 -30.33 -18.83 5.13
C SER A 7 -28.90 -19.35 4.96
N ASN A 8 -28.51 -19.61 3.71
CA ASN A 8 -27.13 -19.87 3.31
C ASN A 8 -26.25 -18.66 3.66
N THR A 9 -25.69 -18.67 4.86
CA THR A 9 -24.60 -17.78 5.26
C THR A 9 -23.46 -18.65 5.80
N ASN A 10 -22.99 -19.59 4.97
CA ASN A 10 -21.71 -20.27 5.15
C ASN A 10 -20.57 -19.28 4.84
N ARG A 11 -20.39 -18.27 5.70
CA ARG A 11 -19.16 -17.48 5.74
C ARG A 11 -18.45 -17.85 7.03
N ASN A 12 -17.20 -18.25 6.90
CA ASN A 12 -16.38 -18.69 8.01
C ASN A 12 -16.42 -17.60 9.11
N PRO A 13 -16.77 -17.91 10.38
CA PRO A 13 -16.92 -16.89 11.43
C PRO A 13 -15.61 -16.15 11.78
N TYR A 14 -14.49 -16.58 11.19
CA TYR A 14 -13.15 -16.02 11.30
C TYR A 14 -12.69 -15.22 10.07
N GLN A 15 -13.47 -15.19 8.98
CA GLN A 15 -13.17 -14.37 7.80
C GLN A 15 -13.49 -12.90 8.09
N GLY A 16 -12.48 -12.04 7.95
CA GLY A 16 -12.67 -10.58 7.97
C GLY A 16 -12.74 -9.93 9.35
N LYS A 17 -11.88 -10.34 10.29
CA LYS A 17 -11.67 -9.62 11.56
C LYS A 17 -10.34 -8.88 11.53
N LEU A 18 -10.34 -7.64 12.01
CA LEU A 18 -9.13 -6.81 12.08
C LEU A 18 -8.05 -7.41 12.98
N ALA A 19 -8.44 -8.19 14.01
CA ALA A 19 -7.51 -8.89 14.89
C ALA A 19 -6.63 -9.93 14.17
N ASN A 20 -7.06 -10.41 13.01
CA ASN A 20 -6.35 -11.42 12.22
C ASN A 20 -5.43 -10.79 11.16
N LEU A 21 -5.34 -9.46 11.11
CA LEU A 21 -4.53 -8.74 10.14
C LEU A 21 -3.05 -8.91 10.49
N ARG A 22 -2.30 -9.47 9.54
CA ARG A 22 -0.85 -9.72 9.66
C ARG A 22 -0.02 -8.80 8.81
N SER A 23 -0.49 -8.47 7.60
CA SER A 23 0.23 -7.57 6.72
C SER A 23 -0.70 -6.84 5.76
N ILE A 24 -0.18 -5.76 5.21
CA ILE A 24 -0.82 -4.96 4.19
C ILE A 24 0.16 -4.73 3.06
N ARG A 25 -0.28 -4.96 1.83
CA ARG A 25 0.51 -4.68 0.64
C ARG A 25 -0.22 -3.72 -0.26
N PHE A 26 0.52 -2.77 -0.82
CA PHE A 26 0.03 -1.88 -1.86
C PHE A 26 0.58 -2.29 -3.20
N TYR A 27 -0.17 -1.99 -4.26
CA TYR A 27 0.22 -2.26 -5.63
C TYR A 27 0.07 -1.01 -6.50
N ASN A 28 1.06 -0.82 -7.36
CA ASN A 28 1.10 0.22 -8.39
C ASN A 28 0.83 1.61 -7.78
N LEU A 29 1.56 1.96 -6.71
CA LEU A 29 1.43 3.28 -6.11
C LEU A 29 1.78 4.36 -7.13
N HIS A 30 0.91 5.35 -7.23
CA HIS A 30 1.09 6.46 -8.14
C HIS A 30 0.52 7.74 -7.52
N LEU A 31 1.38 8.74 -7.39
CA LEU A 31 1.02 10.09 -7.01
C LEU A 31 0.51 10.81 -8.27
N ASN A 32 -0.80 11.06 -8.33
CA ASN A 32 -1.36 11.94 -9.35
C ASN A 32 -0.95 13.38 -9.02
N VAL A 33 0.08 13.86 -9.71
CA VAL A 33 0.49 15.26 -9.70
C VAL A 33 -0.49 16.04 -10.56
N SER A 34 -1.71 16.25 -10.07
CA SER A 34 -2.70 17.11 -10.73
C SER A 34 -2.78 18.45 -9.99
N ASP A 35 -2.25 19.46 -10.67
CA ASP A 35 -2.60 20.88 -10.67
C ASP A 35 -2.52 21.70 -9.37
N ASN A 36 -1.34 22.31 -9.18
CA ASN A 36 -1.20 23.66 -8.62
C ASN A 36 -0.24 24.52 -9.46
N VAL A 37 -0.04 24.21 -10.75
CA VAL A 37 0.85 24.98 -11.65
C VAL A 37 0.09 25.86 -12.64
N GLU A 38 -1.23 25.73 -12.77
CA GLU A 38 -2.04 26.72 -13.49
C GLU A 38 -2.35 27.89 -12.56
N ASN A 39 -1.58 28.99 -12.63
CA ASN A 39 -2.09 30.38 -12.51
C ASN A 39 -1.04 31.50 -12.45
N ASN A 40 0.15 31.41 -13.07
CA ASN A 40 1.00 32.61 -13.19
C ASN A 40 1.94 32.60 -14.40
N SER A 41 1.38 32.57 -15.62
CA SER A 41 2.14 32.92 -16.83
C SER A 41 1.27 33.60 -17.89
N ASN A 42 0.43 34.56 -17.48
CA ASN A 42 -0.03 35.62 -18.37
C ASN A 42 0.74 36.88 -18.00
N ASN A 43 1.69 37.29 -18.84
CA ASN A 43 2.04 38.69 -19.16
C ASN A 43 3.46 38.77 -19.77
N ALA A 44 3.54 38.75 -21.10
CA ALA A 44 4.48 39.57 -21.85
C ALA A 44 4.08 39.55 -23.34
N GLN A 45 3.23 40.51 -23.72
CA GLN A 45 3.18 41.01 -25.07
C GLN A 45 4.54 41.61 -25.42
N THR A 46 5.10 41.27 -26.57
CA THR A 46 5.99 42.18 -27.30
C THR A 46 5.96 41.84 -28.79
N PHE A 47 5.21 42.67 -29.52
CA PHE A 47 5.29 42.83 -30.96
C PHE A 47 6.58 43.59 -31.31
N THR A 48 7.37 43.06 -32.24
CA THR A 48 8.16 43.84 -33.20
C THR A 48 8.35 43.00 -34.47
N GLY A 49 7.82 43.47 -35.61
CA GLY A 49 7.88 42.78 -36.90
C GLY A 49 9.24 42.88 -37.59
N PRO A 50 9.35 42.32 -38.82
CA PRO A 50 10.16 43.00 -39.83
C PRO A 50 9.53 43.04 -41.23
N SER A 51 9.87 44.14 -41.90
CA SER A 51 9.53 44.54 -43.26
C SER A 51 10.26 43.73 -44.35
N GLU A 52 9.68 43.80 -45.55
CA GLU A 52 10.11 43.22 -46.82
C GLU A 52 11.45 43.71 -47.40
N GLN A 53 11.99 42.88 -48.31
CA GLN A 53 12.89 43.14 -49.46
C GLN A 53 14.41 43.29 -49.20
N GLN A 54 15.23 42.34 -49.72
CA GLN A 54 16.15 42.54 -50.87
C GLN A 54 17.11 41.34 -51.14
N GLN A 55 16.95 40.76 -52.35
CA GLN A 55 17.96 40.34 -53.35
C GLN A 55 19.21 39.49 -53.00
N LEU A 56 19.31 38.32 -53.65
CA LEU A 56 20.52 37.53 -54.01
C LEU A 56 21.28 38.20 -55.19
N PRO A 57 22.54 37.83 -55.62
CA PRO A 57 23.10 36.46 -55.62
C PRO A 57 24.65 36.23 -55.50
N SER A 58 25.00 34.94 -55.35
CA SER A 58 26.08 34.19 -56.06
C SER A 58 27.50 33.98 -55.47
N THR A 59 27.83 32.68 -55.40
CA THR A 59 29.07 31.98 -55.85
C THR A 59 30.25 31.67 -54.92
N ARG A 60 30.38 30.36 -54.62
CA ARG A 60 31.49 29.41 -54.93
C ARG A 60 32.37 28.83 -53.79
N ILE A 61 32.17 27.51 -53.60
CA ILE A 61 33.17 26.40 -53.61
C ILE A 61 34.20 26.34 -52.44
N SER A 62 34.13 25.30 -51.58
CA SER A 62 34.89 24.04 -51.76
C SER A 62 34.83 23.08 -50.56
N ASN A 63 34.97 21.79 -50.88
CA ASN A 63 35.41 20.64 -50.07
C ASN A 63 34.37 19.70 -49.44
N ARG A 64 33.86 18.81 -50.31
CA ARG A 64 33.96 17.33 -50.21
C ARG A 64 34.35 16.77 -48.83
N ARG A 65 33.46 15.95 -48.24
CA ARG A 65 33.68 14.51 -48.02
C ARG A 65 32.36 13.74 -48.14
N ARG A 66 32.39 12.70 -48.97
CA ARG A 66 31.34 11.69 -49.21
C ARG A 66 31.22 10.76 -48.01
N SER A 67 29.99 10.39 -47.66
CA SER A 67 29.66 9.02 -47.27
C SER A 67 28.25 8.70 -47.74
N THR A 68 28.17 7.79 -48.70
CA THR A 68 26.96 7.20 -49.25
C THR A 68 26.48 6.05 -48.36
N ILE A 69 25.28 6.14 -47.79
CA ILE A 69 24.48 4.97 -47.44
C ILE A 69 23.17 5.11 -48.21
N ASN A 70 23.09 4.39 -49.33
CA ASN A 70 21.83 4.11 -50.01
C ASN A 70 21.20 2.91 -49.28
N SER A 71 20.00 3.10 -48.74
CA SER A 71 19.09 2.01 -48.40
C SER A 71 17.69 2.45 -48.78
N ILE A 72 17.26 2.05 -49.97
CA ILE A 72 15.91 2.23 -50.48
C ILE A 72 15.03 1.13 -49.87
N GLY A 73 14.04 1.55 -49.08
CA GLY A 73 12.72 0.97 -48.86
C GLY A 73 12.53 -0.54 -48.79
N VAL A 74 12.28 -1.04 -47.58
CA VAL A 74 11.27 -2.10 -47.33
C VAL A 74 10.70 -1.96 -45.91
N ASN A 75 9.40 -1.67 -45.85
CA ASN A 75 8.41 -1.85 -44.76
C ASN A 75 8.71 -1.31 -43.35
N PRO A 76 7.89 -0.38 -42.79
CA PRO A 76 7.88 -0.09 -41.36
C PRO A 76 7.19 -1.24 -40.62
N LEU A 77 7.97 -2.27 -40.33
CA LEU A 77 7.75 -3.09 -39.15
C LEU A 77 7.87 -2.16 -37.94
N GLN A 78 6.73 -1.94 -37.28
CA GLN A 78 6.67 -2.08 -35.83
C GLN A 78 7.85 -1.41 -35.10
N GLU A 79 7.88 -0.08 -35.13
CA GLU A 79 8.65 0.71 -34.16
C GLU A 79 8.07 0.38 -32.78
N ILE A 80 8.70 -0.58 -32.12
CA ILE A 80 8.59 -0.76 -30.68
C ILE A 80 8.98 0.60 -30.09
N GLU A 81 8.07 1.19 -29.31
CA GLU A 81 8.21 2.48 -28.62
C GLU A 81 9.32 2.44 -27.54
N ASP A 82 10.55 2.07 -27.91
CA ASP A 82 11.72 1.92 -27.02
C ASP A 82 12.48 3.25 -26.85
N SER A 83 11.76 4.36 -26.72
CA SER A 83 12.39 5.63 -26.33
C SER A 83 11.57 6.33 -25.24
N ILE A 84 11.41 5.65 -24.10
CA ILE A 84 11.04 6.36 -22.86
C ILE A 84 12.20 7.31 -22.54
N SER A 85 12.01 8.60 -22.81
CA SER A 85 12.99 9.65 -22.50
C SER A 85 13.43 9.57 -21.04
N SER A 86 14.72 9.80 -20.76
CA SER A 86 15.28 9.81 -19.40
C SER A 86 14.57 10.80 -18.48
N GLN A 87 14.04 11.90 -19.02
CA GLN A 87 13.21 12.86 -18.30
C GLN A 87 11.85 12.26 -17.89
N LYS A 88 11.24 11.46 -18.78
CA LYS A 88 9.98 10.76 -18.50
C LYS A 88 10.18 9.65 -17.46
N LEU A 89 11.32 8.95 -17.51
CA LEU A 89 11.70 7.99 -16.46
C LEU A 89 11.91 8.67 -15.10
N LEU A 90 12.56 9.83 -15.07
CA LEU A 90 12.76 10.59 -13.84
C LEU A 90 11.43 11.09 -13.27
N GLN A 91 10.52 11.54 -14.12
CA GLN A 91 9.16 11.94 -13.73
C GLN A 91 8.33 10.75 -13.21
N LEU A 92 8.40 9.59 -13.87
CA LEU A 92 7.74 8.37 -13.41
C LEU A 92 8.32 7.90 -12.08
N ASN A 93 9.64 7.98 -11.90
CA ASN A 93 10.29 7.64 -10.65
C ASN A 93 9.79 8.53 -9.50
N GLN A 94 9.68 9.84 -9.75
CA GLN A 94 9.15 10.80 -8.79
C GLN A 94 7.65 10.58 -8.46
N SER A 95 6.86 10.06 -9.39
CA SER A 95 5.43 9.79 -9.16
C SER A 95 5.13 8.41 -8.58
N SER A 96 6.00 7.42 -8.80
CA SER A 96 5.77 6.02 -8.41
C SER A 96 6.61 5.51 -7.24
N LEU A 97 7.85 5.99 -7.08
CA LEU A 97 8.69 5.62 -5.93
C LEU A 97 8.39 6.58 -4.78
N LEU A 98 7.55 6.12 -3.87
CA LEU A 98 7.07 6.94 -2.76
C LEU A 98 7.64 6.42 -1.44
N THR A 99 8.10 7.33 -0.61
CA THR A 99 8.37 7.04 0.81
C THR A 99 7.06 7.11 1.56
N THR A 100 6.63 5.99 2.16
CA THR A 100 5.27 5.84 2.69
C THR A 100 5.21 5.26 4.09
N PHE A 101 4.14 5.60 4.81
CA PHE A 101 3.72 4.88 6.02
C PHE A 101 2.19 4.79 6.06
N ILE A 102 1.68 3.84 6.85
CA ILE A 102 0.25 3.67 7.05
C ILE A 102 -0.16 4.01 8.47
N SER A 103 -1.40 4.49 8.59
CA SER A 103 -2.09 4.58 9.87
C SER A 103 -3.45 3.90 9.79
N ILE A 104 -3.77 3.10 10.81
CA ILE A 104 -5.00 2.33 10.89
C ILE A 104 -5.86 2.93 11.98
N HIS A 105 -7.11 3.21 11.63
CA HIS A 105 -8.09 3.83 12.51
C HIS A 105 -9.32 2.95 12.66
N SER A 106 -9.92 2.96 13.85
CA SER A 106 -11.21 2.34 14.08
C SER A 106 -12.33 3.15 13.43
N ASN A 107 -13.29 2.49 12.79
CA ASN A 107 -14.40 3.19 12.13
C ASN A 107 -15.39 3.86 13.12
N ILE A 108 -15.51 3.36 14.36
CA ILE A 108 -16.57 3.78 15.29
C ILE A 108 -16.25 5.12 15.96
N HIS A 109 -14.96 5.42 16.19
CA HIS A 109 -14.52 6.66 16.86
C HIS A 109 -13.35 7.35 16.16
N ASN A 110 -12.96 6.90 14.95
CA ASN A 110 -11.76 7.34 14.25
C ASN A 110 -10.50 7.32 15.15
N LYS A 111 -10.48 6.38 16.12
CA LYS A 111 -9.39 6.22 17.07
C LYS A 111 -8.23 5.56 16.36
N LEU A 112 -7.04 6.14 16.48
CA LEU A 112 -5.81 5.56 15.98
C LEU A 112 -5.54 4.22 16.70
N LEU A 113 -5.35 3.16 15.92
CA LEU A 113 -5.05 1.81 16.39
C LEU A 113 -3.59 1.46 16.17
N TYR A 114 -3.02 1.89 15.05
CA TYR A 114 -1.67 1.53 14.64
C TYR A 114 -1.07 2.56 13.69
N ILE A 115 0.25 2.74 13.80
CA ILE A 115 1.09 3.45 12.84
C ILE A 115 2.21 2.47 12.48
N SER A 116 2.47 2.30 11.18
CA SER A 116 3.57 1.44 10.72
C SER A 116 4.92 2.16 10.77
N GLU A 117 5.97 1.40 10.48
CA GLU A 117 7.23 1.95 10.02
C GLU A 117 7.09 2.69 8.68
N ILE A 118 8.14 3.44 8.34
CA ILE A 118 8.27 4.18 7.09
C ILE A 118 9.04 3.30 6.11
N ILE A 119 8.47 3.04 4.93
CA ILE A 119 9.11 2.33 3.84
C ILE A 119 9.57 3.35 2.79
N PRO A 120 10.88 3.51 2.55
CA PRO A 120 11.39 4.50 1.61
C PRO A 120 11.31 4.01 0.15
N ASN A 121 10.90 4.90 -0.75
CA ASN A 121 11.03 4.79 -2.21
C ASN A 121 10.59 3.45 -2.81
N ASP A 122 9.39 2.99 -2.46
CA ASP A 122 8.84 1.74 -2.99
C ASP A 122 7.51 2.00 -3.70
N MET A 123 7.30 1.31 -4.84
CA MET A 123 6.06 1.34 -5.60
C MET A 123 5.02 0.34 -5.06
N ASN A 124 5.47 -0.73 -4.40
CA ASN A 124 4.62 -1.80 -3.90
C ASN A 124 4.92 -2.13 -2.43
N PRO A 125 4.86 -1.13 -1.51
CA PRO A 125 5.26 -1.33 -0.13
C PRO A 125 4.40 -2.38 0.58
N GLN A 126 5.07 -3.24 1.34
CA GLN A 126 4.44 -4.24 2.21
C GLN A 126 4.76 -3.91 3.67
N PHE A 127 3.72 -3.71 4.47
CA PHE A 127 3.80 -3.42 5.89
C PHE A 127 3.41 -4.64 6.70
N GLU A 128 4.30 -5.07 7.59
CA GLU A 128 3.95 -6.04 8.63
C GLU A 128 3.21 -5.35 9.77
N ILE A 129 2.19 -6.04 10.29
CA ILE A 129 1.28 -5.48 11.28
C ILE A 129 1.14 -6.43 12.45
N ASN A 130 1.52 -5.88 13.60
CA ASN A 130 1.23 -6.49 14.89
C ASN A 130 0.32 -5.53 15.66
N LEU A 131 -0.98 -5.82 15.67
CA LEU A 131 -1.96 -5.05 16.42
C LEU A 131 -2.07 -5.60 17.86
N PRO A 132 -1.50 -4.92 18.88
CA PRO A 132 -1.44 -5.48 20.24
C PRO A 132 -2.79 -5.47 20.95
N TYR A 133 -3.73 -4.60 20.57
CA TYR A 133 -5.06 -4.52 21.19
C TYR A 133 -6.11 -4.09 20.16
N VAL A 134 -6.83 -5.08 19.62
CA VAL A 134 -7.99 -4.85 18.76
C VAL A 134 -9.24 -5.33 19.49
N PRO A 135 -10.25 -4.46 19.71
CA PRO A 135 -11.53 -4.90 20.24
C PRO A 135 -12.08 -6.09 19.42
N PRO A 136 -12.63 -7.12 20.08
CA PRO A 136 -13.19 -8.26 19.38
C PRO A 136 -14.31 -7.80 18.44
N ASN A 137 -14.33 -8.34 17.22
CA ASN A 137 -15.36 -8.13 16.19
C ASN A 137 -15.34 -6.77 15.46
N ILE A 138 -14.19 -6.12 15.29
CA ILE A 138 -14.06 -5.02 14.33
C ILE A 138 -13.95 -5.58 12.91
N TYR A 139 -14.96 -5.27 12.08
CA TYR A 139 -15.03 -5.64 10.65
C TYR A 139 -14.94 -4.42 9.72
N LYS A 140 -14.97 -3.20 10.26
CA LYS A 140 -14.82 -1.94 9.52
C LYS A 140 -13.62 -1.18 10.05
N CYS A 141 -12.69 -0.84 9.17
CA CYS A 141 -11.50 -0.05 9.53
C CYS A 141 -11.22 1.00 8.46
N VAL A 142 -10.48 2.03 8.84
CA VAL A 142 -10.01 3.06 7.91
C VAL A 142 -8.49 2.99 7.86
N ILE A 143 -7.95 2.80 6.67
CA ILE A 143 -6.51 2.75 6.43
C ILE A 143 -6.14 3.99 5.64
N LYS A 144 -5.22 4.78 6.18
CA LYS A 144 -4.69 5.98 5.54
C LYS A 144 -3.25 5.73 5.16
N LEU A 145 -2.95 5.85 3.87
CA LEU A 145 -1.60 5.78 3.32
C LEU A 145 -1.07 7.21 3.17
N TRP A 146 0.05 7.48 3.82
CA TRP A 146 0.74 8.75 3.76
C TRP A 146 2.00 8.60 2.92
N CYS A 147 2.32 9.64 2.17
CA CYS A 147 3.52 9.72 1.35
C CYS A 147 4.29 11.00 1.68
N GLN A 148 5.61 10.94 1.60
CA GLN A 148 6.48 12.10 1.77
C GLN A 148 6.65 12.81 0.41
N THR A 149 6.41 14.11 0.36
CA THR A 149 6.61 14.95 -0.85
C THR A 149 7.45 16.16 -0.52
N ASN A 150 8.65 16.30 -1.12
CA ASN A 150 9.62 17.42 -1.04
C ASN A 150 10.09 17.90 0.35
N SER A 151 9.30 17.72 1.40
CA SER A 151 9.56 18.05 2.81
C SER A 151 8.37 17.70 3.72
N ASP A 152 7.15 17.61 3.19
CA ASP A 152 5.92 17.40 3.96
C ASP A 152 5.31 16.02 3.74
N TRP A 153 4.54 15.55 4.73
CA TRP A 153 3.73 14.34 4.62
C TRP A 153 2.34 14.68 4.09
N LYS A 154 1.97 14.04 2.98
CA LYS A 154 0.65 14.18 2.36
C LYS A 154 -0.11 12.86 2.39
N LEU A 155 -1.42 12.95 2.54
CA LEU A 155 -2.29 11.78 2.45
C LEU A 155 -2.41 11.37 0.98
N LEU A 156 -1.89 10.19 0.63
CA LEU A 156 -1.97 9.66 -0.73
C LEU A 156 -3.34 9.04 -0.98
N CYS A 157 -3.77 8.15 -0.09
CA CYS A 157 -5.02 7.41 -0.23
C CYS A 157 -5.70 7.16 1.12
N LEU A 158 -7.03 7.20 1.10
CA LEU A 158 -7.87 6.86 2.24
C LEU A 158 -8.80 5.70 1.86
N TYR A 159 -8.62 4.58 2.54
CA TYR A 159 -9.39 3.37 2.32
C TYR A 159 -10.35 3.14 3.47
N LYS A 160 -11.67 3.22 3.19
CA LYS A 160 -12.72 2.81 4.14
C LYS A 160 -13.10 1.38 3.84
N LEU A 161 -12.63 0.46 4.67
CA LEU A 161 -12.69 -0.97 4.38
C LEU A 161 -13.77 -1.66 5.19
N ASN A 162 -14.45 -2.61 4.54
CA ASN A 162 -15.33 -3.57 5.18
C ASN A 162 -14.77 -4.97 4.93
N LEU A 163 -14.14 -5.55 5.94
CA LEU A 163 -13.43 -6.83 5.87
C LEU A 163 -14.36 -8.01 5.52
N ARG A 164 -15.70 -7.83 5.57
CA ARG A 164 -16.68 -8.86 5.15
C ARG A 164 -16.90 -8.95 3.64
N LYS A 165 -16.44 -7.96 2.87
CA LYS A 165 -16.63 -7.86 1.41
C LYS A 165 -15.37 -8.21 0.62
N MET A 166 -14.42 -8.86 1.28
CA MET A 166 -13.15 -9.25 0.70
C MET A 166 -13.27 -10.49 -0.16
N ILE A 167 -12.43 -10.56 -1.18
CA ILE A 167 -12.28 -11.68 -2.09
C ILE A 167 -10.87 -12.23 -1.89
N SER A 168 -10.75 -13.56 -1.80
CA SER A 168 -9.45 -14.21 -1.70
C SER A 168 -8.71 -14.07 -3.02
N VAL A 169 -7.44 -13.71 -2.98
CA VAL A 169 -6.56 -13.76 -4.14
C VAL A 169 -5.61 -14.93 -3.94
N ASP A 170 -5.52 -15.81 -4.93
CA ASP A 170 -4.53 -16.87 -4.93
C ASP A 170 -3.12 -16.24 -4.89
N ASN A 171 -2.14 -16.95 -4.31
CA ASN A 171 -0.78 -16.45 -4.07
C ASN A 171 0.02 -16.06 -5.32
N ASP A 172 -0.58 -16.14 -6.52
CA ASP A 172 -0.04 -15.64 -7.79
C ASP A 172 -0.11 -14.09 -7.86
N LEU A 173 0.39 -13.45 -6.78
CA LEU A 173 0.49 -12.00 -6.55
C LEU A 173 1.49 -11.31 -7.49
N GLU A 174 2.13 -12.07 -8.39
CA GLU A 174 3.13 -11.57 -9.34
C GLU A 174 2.51 -10.95 -10.60
N ILE A 175 1.21 -11.13 -10.83
CA ILE A 175 0.55 -10.51 -11.98
C ILE A 175 0.13 -9.09 -11.60
N LEU A 176 1.09 -8.15 -11.59
CA LEU A 176 0.87 -6.73 -11.31
C LEU A 176 -0.24 -6.12 -12.19
N ASP A 177 -0.44 -6.66 -13.40
CA ASP A 177 -1.48 -6.24 -14.36
C ASP A 177 -2.91 -6.51 -13.87
N LEU A 178 -3.09 -7.40 -12.87
CA LEU A 178 -4.39 -7.63 -12.25
C LEU A 178 -4.86 -6.44 -11.42
N TYR A 179 -3.94 -5.66 -10.88
CA TYR A 179 -4.22 -4.60 -9.92
C TYR A 179 -4.27 -3.22 -10.58
N LYS A 180 -5.26 -2.42 -10.20
CA LYS A 180 -5.31 -1.00 -10.55
C LYS A 180 -4.22 -0.22 -9.83
N THR A 181 -3.97 1.01 -10.26
CA THR A 181 -3.13 1.96 -9.52
C THR A 181 -3.67 2.21 -8.11
N ASN A 182 -2.79 2.33 -7.12
CA ASN A 182 -3.14 2.56 -5.71
C ASN A 182 -4.06 1.47 -5.12
N THR A 183 -3.80 0.20 -5.44
CA THR A 183 -4.56 -0.94 -4.91
C THR A 183 -4.03 -1.41 -3.57
N LEU A 184 -4.93 -1.90 -2.72
CA LEU A 184 -4.63 -2.44 -1.39
C LEU A 184 -4.96 -3.95 -1.34
N SER A 185 -4.06 -4.75 -0.77
CA SER A 185 -4.30 -6.13 -0.38
C SER A 185 -3.95 -6.36 1.10
N LEU A 186 -4.72 -7.21 1.75
CA LEU A 186 -4.66 -7.47 3.19
C LEU A 186 -4.42 -8.96 3.44
N GLN A 187 -3.41 -9.29 4.25
CA GLN A 187 -3.17 -10.67 4.67
C GLN A 187 -3.90 -10.95 5.98
N LEU A 188 -4.85 -11.88 5.94
CA LEU A 188 -5.64 -12.33 7.09
C LEU A 188 -5.47 -13.85 7.22
N ASN A 189 -5.05 -14.33 8.40
CA ASN A 189 -4.83 -15.78 8.63
C ASN A 189 -4.02 -16.45 7.51
N ASP A 190 -2.91 -15.83 7.12
CA ASP A 190 -1.96 -16.32 6.09
C ASP A 190 -2.50 -16.37 4.66
N GLN A 191 -3.71 -15.87 4.41
CA GLN A 191 -4.29 -15.73 3.07
C GLN A 191 -4.40 -14.26 2.66
N TRP A 192 -4.16 -13.97 1.38
CA TRP A 192 -4.28 -12.62 0.83
C TRP A 192 -5.69 -12.34 0.33
N PHE A 193 -6.18 -11.17 0.70
CA PHE A 193 -7.51 -10.70 0.36
C PHE A 193 -7.44 -9.32 -0.29
N THR A 194 -8.28 -9.10 -1.29
CA THR A 194 -8.46 -7.77 -1.92
C THR A 194 -9.95 -7.47 -2.14
N PHE A 195 -10.25 -6.34 -2.75
CA PHE A 195 -11.61 -5.91 -3.09
C PHE A 195 -11.80 -5.92 -4.60
N GLN A 196 -12.96 -6.40 -5.06
CA GLN A 196 -13.27 -6.51 -6.49
C GLN A 196 -13.06 -5.21 -7.26
N ASP A 197 -13.44 -4.08 -6.64
CA ASP A 197 -13.38 -2.77 -7.28
C ASP A 197 -11.94 -2.33 -7.62
N MET A 198 -10.94 -2.90 -6.93
CA MET A 198 -9.53 -2.58 -7.11
C MET A 198 -8.82 -3.46 -8.16
N LEU A 199 -9.52 -4.43 -8.74
CA LEU A 199 -8.99 -5.32 -9.76
C LEU A 199 -9.38 -4.83 -11.17
N ASN A 200 -8.48 -5.02 -12.13
CA ASN A 200 -8.75 -4.80 -13.56
C ASN A 200 -9.61 -5.91 -14.16
N LYS A 201 -9.51 -7.12 -13.61
CA LYS A 201 -10.28 -8.30 -14.05
C LYS A 201 -11.19 -8.76 -12.93
N SER A 202 -12.43 -9.09 -13.28
CA SER A 202 -13.38 -9.66 -12.33
C SER A 202 -12.97 -11.08 -11.99
N ILE A 203 -12.35 -11.28 -10.83
CA ILE A 203 -12.13 -12.62 -10.29
C ILE A 203 -13.47 -13.09 -9.75
N VAL A 204 -13.97 -14.21 -10.26
CA VAL A 204 -15.14 -14.87 -9.67
C VAL A 204 -14.67 -15.46 -8.35
N ASP A 205 -15.32 -15.03 -7.27
CA ASP A 205 -15.12 -15.52 -5.92
C ASP A 205 -15.22 -17.06 -5.96
N LYS A 206 -14.07 -17.73 -6.05
CA LYS A 206 -13.99 -19.16 -5.77
C LYS A 206 -14.18 -19.25 -4.27
N ASN A 207 -15.43 -19.14 -3.80
CA ASN A 207 -15.77 -19.61 -2.48
C ASN A 207 -15.35 -21.07 -2.50
N PRO A 208 -14.25 -21.47 -1.83
CA PRO A 208 -14.08 -22.88 -1.64
C PRO A 208 -15.27 -23.24 -0.77
N ASN A 209 -16.15 -24.11 -1.27
CA ASN A 209 -17.15 -24.79 -0.45
C ASN A 209 -16.38 -25.65 0.55
N VAL A 210 -15.65 -25.02 1.47
CA VAL A 210 -15.04 -25.64 2.62
C VAL A 210 -16.22 -25.85 3.54
N LEU A 211 -16.78 -27.06 3.48
CA LEU A 211 -17.60 -27.59 4.54
C LEU A 211 -16.95 -27.18 5.87
N PRO A 212 -17.69 -26.56 6.81
CA PRO A 212 -17.12 -26.20 8.09
C PRO A 212 -16.49 -27.46 8.66
N GLN A 213 -15.15 -27.47 8.76
CA GLN A 213 -14.47 -28.58 9.38
C GLN A 213 -15.06 -28.70 10.80
N PRO A 214 -15.41 -29.92 11.24
CA PRO A 214 -15.92 -30.10 12.58
C PRO A 214 -14.92 -29.47 13.55
N ILE A 215 -15.43 -28.62 14.46
CA ILE A 215 -14.60 -27.94 15.46
C ILE A 215 -13.85 -29.04 16.21
N GLN A 216 -12.54 -29.11 15.98
CA GLN A 216 -11.71 -30.11 16.61
C GLN A 216 -11.74 -29.85 18.11
N SER A 217 -12.29 -30.80 18.88
CA SER A 217 -12.31 -30.70 20.34
C SER A 217 -10.88 -30.55 20.86
N TYR A 218 -10.70 -29.69 21.86
CA TYR A 218 -9.38 -29.50 22.47
C TYR A 218 -8.87 -30.80 23.08
N THR A 219 -7.60 -31.12 22.85
CA THR A 219 -6.95 -32.26 23.49
C THR A 219 -6.60 -31.92 24.95
N PHE A 220 -6.42 -32.94 25.79
CA PHE A 220 -5.98 -32.76 27.17
C PHE A 220 -4.64 -31.99 27.26
N ASP A 221 -3.72 -32.26 26.34
CA ASP A 221 -2.44 -31.54 26.28
C ASP A 221 -2.61 -30.08 25.85
N SER A 222 -3.57 -29.77 24.97
CA SER A 222 -3.92 -28.38 24.64
C SER A 222 -4.40 -27.60 25.88
N ILE A 223 -5.21 -28.24 26.73
CA ILE A 223 -5.70 -27.64 27.99
C ILE A 223 -4.55 -27.46 28.99
N ARG A 224 -3.67 -28.46 29.13
CA ARG A 224 -2.48 -28.37 29.98
C ARG A 224 -1.55 -27.23 29.52
N CYS A 225 -1.29 -27.13 28.22
CA CYS A 225 -0.48 -26.04 27.66
C CYS A 225 -1.10 -24.67 27.93
N LEU A 226 -2.43 -24.54 27.80
CA LEU A 226 -3.13 -23.30 28.11
C LEU A 226 -3.00 -22.92 29.60
N ASN A 227 -3.12 -23.90 30.50
CA ASN A 227 -2.92 -23.66 31.93
C ASN A 227 -1.48 -23.24 32.25
N ASN A 228 -0.48 -23.90 31.65
CA ASN A 228 0.92 -23.52 31.80
C ASN A 228 1.18 -22.08 31.29
N LEU A 229 0.56 -21.70 30.17
CA LEU A 229 0.64 -20.34 29.64
C LEU A 229 0.01 -19.33 30.61
N SER A 230 -1.15 -19.66 31.19
CA SER A 230 -1.83 -18.82 32.18
C SER A 230 -0.96 -18.60 33.43
N ASN A 231 -0.33 -19.66 33.94
CA ASN A 231 0.59 -19.57 35.07
C ASN A 231 1.80 -18.70 34.72
N SER A 232 2.39 -18.90 33.54
CA SER A 232 3.52 -18.09 33.06
C SER A 232 3.15 -16.61 32.92
N LEU A 233 1.92 -16.31 32.49
CA LEU A 233 1.41 -14.93 32.41
C LEU A 233 1.28 -14.29 33.80
N GLN A 234 0.82 -15.05 34.80
CA GLN A 234 0.73 -14.58 36.17
C GLN A 234 2.12 -14.34 36.79
N GLU A 235 3.07 -15.24 36.56
CA GLU A 235 4.47 -15.06 36.98
C GLU A 235 5.10 -13.82 36.34
N LEU A 236 4.85 -13.58 35.05
CA LEU A 236 5.32 -12.38 34.36
C LEU A 236 4.72 -11.10 34.96
N ALA A 237 3.43 -11.13 35.33
CA ALA A 237 2.78 -9.99 35.98
C ALA A 237 3.40 -9.69 37.35
N ILE A 238 3.73 -10.72 38.14
CA ILE A 238 4.44 -10.60 39.42
C ILE A 238 5.84 -10.05 39.20
N SER A 239 6.60 -10.60 38.23
CA SER A 239 7.95 -10.14 37.90
C SER A 239 7.96 -8.67 37.47
N LYS A 240 7.01 -8.26 36.63
CA LYS A 240 6.80 -6.85 36.25
C LYS A 240 6.54 -5.97 37.49
N HIS A 241 5.71 -6.42 38.42
CA HIS A 241 5.46 -5.68 39.66
C HIS A 241 6.73 -5.54 40.51
N ASN A 242 7.49 -6.63 40.67
CA ASN A 242 8.75 -6.63 41.42
C ASN A 242 9.78 -5.68 40.80
N LEU A 243 9.96 -5.74 39.48
CA LEU A 243 10.84 -4.81 38.75
C LEU A 243 10.39 -3.36 38.93
N MET A 244 9.09 -3.07 38.85
CA MET A 244 8.57 -1.73 39.12
C MET A 244 8.91 -1.25 40.53
N GLN A 245 8.82 -2.11 41.55
CA GLN A 245 9.20 -1.76 42.93
C GLN A 245 10.72 -1.54 43.05
N GLN A 246 11.54 -2.40 42.43
CA GLN A 246 12.99 -2.21 42.41
C GLN A 246 13.36 -0.87 41.77
N ILE A 247 12.77 -0.53 40.62
CA ILE A 247 12.96 0.76 39.95
C ILE A 247 12.58 1.92 40.88
N LYS A 248 11.44 1.83 41.59
CA LYS A 248 11.01 2.85 42.56
C LYS A 248 12.01 3.02 43.71
N LEU A 249 12.54 1.93 44.25
CA LEU A 249 13.56 1.95 45.30
C LEU A 249 14.87 2.60 44.80
N TYR A 250 15.34 2.23 43.61
CA TYR A 250 16.53 2.83 43.02
C TYR A 250 16.36 4.33 42.75
N ILE A 251 15.21 4.76 42.21
CA ILE A 251 14.90 6.18 41.99
C ILE A 251 14.76 6.93 43.32
N GLY A 252 14.13 6.32 44.33
CA GLY A 252 13.99 6.86 45.67
C GLY A 252 15.36 7.10 46.33
N ASN A 253 16.23 6.10 46.28
CA ASN A 253 17.59 6.18 46.83
C ASN A 253 18.45 7.23 46.10
N TYR A 254 18.27 7.40 44.78
CA TYR A 254 18.98 8.44 44.01
C TYR A 254 18.61 9.87 44.41
N LYS A 255 17.38 10.09 44.90
CA LYS A 255 16.94 11.41 45.39
C LYS A 255 17.50 11.74 46.77
N THR A 256 17.70 10.74 47.63
CA THR A 256 18.21 10.93 49.00
C THR A 256 19.73 11.19 49.04
N ILE A 257 20.49 10.75 48.03
CA ILE A 257 21.96 10.92 47.97
C ILE A 257 22.36 12.33 47.45
N ARG A 258 21.43 13.07 46.84
CA ARG A 258 21.68 14.42 46.25
C ARG A 258 21.19 15.60 47.12
N THR A 259 20.75 15.33 48.34
CA THR A 259 20.41 16.33 49.38
C THR A 259 21.35 16.18 50.55
#